data_AF-A0A2N1P4L4-F1
#
_entry.id   AF-A0A2N1P4L4-F1
#
_cell.length_a   1.000
_cell.length_b   1.000
_cell.length_c   1.000
_cell.angle_alpha   90.00
_cell.angle_beta   90.00
_cell.angle_gamma   90.00
#
_symmetry.space_group_name_H-M   'P 1'
#
loop_
_entity.id
_entity.type
_entity.pdbx_description
1 polymer ?
#
loop_
_entity_poly.entity_id
_entity_poly.type
_entity_poly.pdbx_seq_one_letter_code
_entity_poly.pdbx_strand_id
1 'polypeptide(L)'
;MSIWRVLLAMVLLAAAFYGYSYFRDKAVDKKAAEYRRFASVTAETSVAAELYRNYHDSFLVARDSILNKYAMTLEDIAAFRARISKNQPEWGKVWFLVDSINDSLVKAQFDRMKAAKDTTSDSLAKLPSK
;
A
#
# COMPACT_ATOMS: atom_id res chain seq x y z
N MET A 1 -46.14 6.28 -30.46
CA MET A 1 -45.41 6.30 -29.16
C MET A 1 -45.14 7.76 -28.83
N SER A 2 -45.61 8.29 -27.69
CA SER A 2 -45.43 9.72 -27.37
C SER A 2 -43.95 10.03 -27.06
N ILE A 3 -43.42 11.11 -27.63
CA ILE A 3 -42.04 11.59 -27.46
C ILE A 3 -41.60 11.60 -25.99
N TRP A 4 -42.51 11.93 -25.06
CA TRP A 4 -42.25 11.91 -23.63
C TRP A 4 -41.84 10.54 -23.07
N ARG A 5 -42.40 9.44 -23.58
CA ARG A 5 -42.04 8.09 -23.12
C ARG A 5 -40.62 7.71 -23.57
N VAL A 6 -40.20 8.19 -24.74
CA VAL A 6 -38.85 7.97 -25.26
C VAL A 6 -37.83 8.77 -24.45
N LEU A 7 -38.12 10.04 -24.15
CA LEU A 7 -37.26 10.86 -23.30
C LEU A 7 -37.10 10.26 -21.89
N LEU A 8 -38.20 9.81 -21.28
CA LEU A 8 -38.18 9.22 -19.94
C LEU A 8 -37.41 7.90 -19.93
N ALA A 9 -37.56 7.07 -20.97
CA ALA A 9 -36.75 5.87 -21.14
C ALA A 9 -35.25 6.17 -21.30
N MET A 10 -34.88 7.21 -22.06
CA MET A 10 -33.48 7.62 -22.20
C MET A 10 -32.88 8.11 -20.89
N VAL A 11 -33.63 8.90 -20.10
CA VAL A 11 -33.18 9.35 -18.78
C VAL A 11 -32.98 8.17 -17.82
N LEU A 12 -33.89 7.20 -17.81
CA LEU A 12 -33.75 6.00 -16.99
C LEU A 12 -32.54 5.15 -17.41
N LEU A 13 -32.30 4.99 -18.71
CA LEU A 13 -31.12 4.29 -19.23
C LEU A 13 -29.83 5.00 -18.85
N ALA A 14 -29.79 6.33 -18.97
CA ALA A 14 -28.64 7.12 -18.54
C ALA A 14 -28.40 6.97 -17.03
N ALA A 15 -29.45 7.11 -16.21
CA ALA A 15 -29.35 6.94 -14.76
C ALA A 15 -28.86 5.54 -14.36
N ALA A 16 -29.36 4.49 -15.03
CA ALA A 16 -28.90 3.11 -14.82
C ALA A 16 -27.42 2.93 -15.19
N PHE A 17 -26.99 3.49 -16.32
CA PHE A 17 -25.60 3.43 -16.77
C PHE A 17 -24.63 4.14 -15.80
N TYR A 18 -24.98 5.35 -15.37
CA TYR A 18 -24.19 6.10 -14.39
C TYR A 18 -24.16 5.41 -13.02
N GLY A 19 -25.32 4.92 -12.55
CA GLY A 19 -25.41 4.15 -11.32
C GLY A 19 -24.51 2.91 -11.36
N TYR A 20 -24.60 2.12 -12.43
CA TYR A 20 -23.77 0.93 -12.61
C TYR A 20 -22.26 1.26 -12.61
N SER A 21 -21.86 2.29 -13.37
CA SER A 21 -20.45 2.71 -13.46
C SER A 21 -19.92 3.14 -12.09
N TYR A 22 -20.68 3.95 -11.35
CA TYR A 22 -20.31 4.39 -10.00
C TYR A 22 -20.09 3.22 -9.03
N PHE A 23 -21.00 2.23 -9.02
CA PHE A 23 -20.86 1.06 -8.15
C PHE A 23 -19.66 0.18 -8.56
N ARG A 24 -19.45 -0.01 -9.85
CA ARG A 24 -18.30 -0.76 -10.37
C ARG A 24 -16.99 -0.11 -9.96
N ASP A 25 -16.86 1.20 -10.17
CA ASP A 25 -15.62 1.92 -9.90
C ASP A 25 -15.34 1.94 -8.38
N LYS A 26 -16.37 2.14 -7.55
CA LYS A 26 -16.25 2.03 -6.08
C LYS A 26 -15.80 0.64 -5.62
N ALA A 27 -16.25 -0.43 -6.27
CA ALA A 27 -15.82 -1.79 -5.95
C ALA A 27 -14.35 -2.02 -6.35
N VAL A 28 -13.93 -1.50 -7.51
CA VAL A 28 -12.55 -1.55 -7.97
C VAL A 28 -11.62 -0.78 -7.03
N ASP A 29 -12.01 0.43 -6.61
CA ASP A 29 -11.22 1.26 -5.70
C ASP A 29 -11.07 0.62 -4.33
N LYS A 30 -12.15 0.05 -3.78
CA LYS A 30 -12.09 -0.70 -2.52
C LYS A 30 -11.11 -1.85 -2.59
N LYS A 31 -11.14 -2.61 -3.69
CA LYS A 31 -10.24 -3.72 -3.94
C LYS A 31 -8.78 -3.27 -4.05
N ALA A 32 -8.53 -2.21 -4.82
CA ALA A 32 -7.20 -1.62 -4.95
C ALA A 32 -6.66 -1.10 -3.61
N ALA A 33 -7.51 -0.47 -2.80
CA ALA A 33 -7.16 0.00 -1.47
C ALA A 33 -6.80 -1.16 -0.53
N GLU A 34 -7.57 -2.24 -0.56
CA GLU A 34 -7.27 -3.45 0.22
C GLU A 34 -5.93 -4.07 -0.18
N TYR A 35 -5.65 -4.14 -1.49
CA TYR A 35 -4.41 -4.72 -2.02
C TYR A 35 -3.20 -3.90 -1.57
N ARG A 36 -3.32 -2.57 -1.64
CA ARG A 36 -2.28 -1.65 -1.16
C ARG A 36 -2.06 -1.80 0.35
N ARG A 37 -3.11 -1.90 1.17
CA ARG A 37 -2.94 -2.08 2.62
C ARG A 37 -2.18 -3.35 2.94
N PHE A 38 -2.60 -4.49 2.37
CA PHE A 38 -1.89 -5.76 2.56
C PHE A 38 -0.44 -5.67 2.09
N ALA A 39 -0.21 -5.07 0.92
CA ALA A 39 1.12 -4.93 0.35
C ALA A 39 2.02 -4.05 1.24
N SER A 40 1.51 -2.93 1.74
CA SER A 40 2.24 -2.04 2.65
C SER A 40 2.59 -2.71 3.97
N VAL A 41 1.65 -3.41 4.60
CA VAL A 41 1.92 -4.15 5.83
C VAL A 41 3.00 -5.20 5.59
N THR A 42 2.89 -5.96 4.50
CA THR A 42 3.87 -7.00 4.15
C THR A 42 5.25 -6.40 3.93
N ALA A 43 5.35 -5.37 3.08
CA ALA A 43 6.60 -4.67 2.78
C ALA A 43 7.27 -4.09 4.03
N GLU A 44 6.54 -3.28 4.81
CA GLU A 44 7.09 -2.64 6.02
C GLU A 44 7.47 -3.68 7.08
N THR A 45 6.69 -4.76 7.23
CA THR A 45 7.01 -5.83 8.19
C THR A 45 8.25 -6.61 7.75
N SER A 46 8.43 -6.87 6.45
CA SER A 46 9.64 -7.50 5.91
C SER A 46 10.88 -6.66 6.16
N VAL A 47 10.81 -5.34 5.92
CA VAL A 47 11.92 -4.43 6.24
C VAL A 47 12.19 -4.40 7.76
N ALA A 48 11.15 -4.36 8.58
CA ALA A 48 11.28 -4.40 10.04
C ALA A 48 11.93 -5.71 10.52
N ALA A 49 11.60 -6.84 9.91
CA ALA A 49 12.21 -8.13 10.24
C ALA A 49 13.73 -8.14 10.00
N GLU A 50 14.18 -7.51 8.92
CA GLU A 50 15.62 -7.36 8.64
C GLU A 50 16.30 -6.38 9.61
N LEU A 51 15.66 -5.23 9.89
CA LEU A 51 16.21 -4.22 10.80
C LEU A 51 16.36 -4.74 12.25
N TYR A 52 15.40 -5.54 12.70
CA TYR A 52 15.35 -6.09 14.06
C TYR A 52 15.69 -7.58 14.10
N ARG A 53 16.46 -8.10 13.13
CA ARG A 53 16.77 -9.53 13.00
C ARG A 53 17.34 -10.16 14.29
N ASN A 54 18.07 -9.37 15.07
CA ASN A 54 18.69 -9.79 16.33
C ASN A 54 17.94 -9.32 17.59
N TYR A 55 16.81 -8.61 17.44
CA TYR A 55 16.05 -8.00 18.54
C TYR A 55 14.56 -8.36 18.44
N HIS A 56 14.21 -9.56 18.90
CA HIS A 56 12.87 -10.13 18.73
C HIS A 56 11.76 -9.24 19.33
N ASP A 57 11.92 -8.75 20.55
CA ASP A 57 10.89 -7.94 21.22
C ASP A 57 10.66 -6.62 20.47
N SER A 58 11.74 -5.98 20.00
CA SER A 58 11.66 -4.77 19.17
C SER A 58 10.94 -5.03 17.85
N PHE A 59 11.16 -6.20 17.24
CA PHE A 59 10.43 -6.62 16.04
C PHE A 59 8.92 -6.77 16.30
N LEU A 60 8.53 -7.41 17.41
CA LEU A 60 7.11 -7.58 17.76
C LEU A 60 6.41 -6.23 17.93
N VAL A 61 7.03 -5.30 18.64
CA VAL A 61 6.50 -3.93 18.82
C VAL A 61 6.38 -3.21 17.47
N ALA A 62 7.40 -3.32 16.61
CA ALA A 62 7.37 -2.71 15.27
C ALA A 62 6.25 -3.31 14.41
N ARG A 63 6.10 -4.64 14.40
CA ARG A 63 5.03 -5.35 13.69
C ARG A 63 3.65 -4.87 14.16
N ASP A 64 3.41 -4.82 15.47
CA ASP A 64 2.11 -4.44 16.02
C ASP A 64 1.78 -2.96 15.73
N SER A 65 2.81 -2.10 15.74
CA SER A 65 2.69 -0.70 15.29
C SER A 65 2.31 -0.60 13.81
N ILE A 66 2.95 -1.39 12.93
CA ILE A 66 2.62 -1.45 11.50
C ILE A 66 1.18 -1.94 11.30
N LEU A 67 0.79 -3.03 11.96
CA LEU A 67 -0.57 -3.56 11.91
C LEU A 67 -1.61 -2.51 12.32
N ASN A 68 -1.36 -1.79 13.41
CA ASN A 68 -2.24 -0.72 13.87
C ASN A 68 -2.29 0.47 12.89
N LYS A 69 -1.15 0.89 12.33
CA LYS A 69 -1.07 1.96 11.31
C LYS A 69 -1.97 1.69 10.10
N TYR A 70 -2.10 0.43 9.70
CA TYR A 70 -2.93 0.02 8.56
C TYR A 70 -4.33 -0.48 8.96
N ALA A 71 -4.67 -0.45 10.24
CA ALA A 71 -5.90 -1.00 10.80
C ALA A 71 -6.16 -2.44 10.32
N MET A 72 -5.13 -3.29 10.44
CA MET A 72 -5.20 -4.71 10.09
C MET A 72 -4.80 -5.57 11.27
N THR A 73 -5.47 -6.72 11.43
CA THR A 73 -5.03 -7.77 12.33
C THR A 73 -4.27 -8.87 11.59
N LEU A 74 -3.66 -9.81 12.33
CA LEU A 74 -3.04 -10.99 11.72
C LEU A 74 -4.07 -11.88 11.03
N GLU A 75 -5.29 -11.95 11.58
CA GLU A 75 -6.42 -12.67 10.99
C GLU A 75 -6.85 -12.05 9.66
N ASP A 76 -6.87 -10.72 9.56
CA ASP A 76 -7.18 -10.03 8.29
C ASP A 76 -6.16 -10.38 7.19
N ILE A 77 -4.88 -10.44 7.54
CA ILE A 77 -3.80 -10.84 6.64
C ILE A 77 -3.98 -12.29 6.19
N ALA A 78 -4.26 -13.20 7.14
CA ALA A 78 -4.48 -14.61 6.85
C ALA A 78 -5.71 -14.82 5.96
N ALA A 79 -6.82 -14.14 6.26
CA ALA A 79 -8.05 -14.17 5.48
C ALA A 79 -7.85 -13.60 4.07
N PHE A 80 -7.14 -12.48 3.93
CA PHE A 80 -6.80 -11.90 2.64
C PHE A 80 -5.97 -12.89 1.80
N ARG A 81 -4.91 -13.46 2.38
CA ARG A 81 -4.06 -14.46 1.71
C ARG A 81 -4.88 -15.67 1.28
N ALA A 82 -5.74 -16.20 2.14
CA ALA A 82 -6.57 -17.36 1.83
C ALA A 82 -7.53 -17.09 0.66
N ARG A 83 -8.09 -15.87 0.58
CA ARG A 83 -9.01 -15.46 -0.49
C ARG A 83 -8.30 -15.23 -1.82
N ILE A 84 -7.17 -14.52 -1.81
CA ILE A 84 -6.51 -14.06 -3.05
C ILE A 84 -5.51 -15.07 -3.60
N SER A 85 -4.84 -15.86 -2.76
CA SER A 85 -3.78 -16.79 -3.22
C SER A 85 -4.22 -17.82 -4.27
N LYS A 86 -5.52 -18.15 -4.33
CA LYS A 86 -6.09 -19.04 -5.35
C LYS A 86 -6.26 -18.36 -6.71
N ASN A 87 -6.30 -17.03 -6.75
CA ASN A 87 -6.43 -16.23 -7.96
C ASN A 87 -5.06 -15.66 -8.36
N GLN A 88 -4.30 -16.43 -9.14
CA GLN A 88 -2.91 -16.10 -9.50
C GLN A 88 -2.73 -14.70 -10.12
N PRO A 89 -3.56 -14.24 -11.08
CA PRO A 89 -3.45 -12.88 -11.60
C PRO A 89 -3.57 -11.79 -10.53
N GLU A 90 -4.47 -11.96 -9.56
CA GLU A 90 -4.66 -10.97 -8.50
C GLU A 90 -3.57 -11.06 -7.44
N TRP A 91 -3.11 -12.27 -7.14
CA TRP A 91 -1.98 -12.49 -6.27
C TRP A 91 -0.69 -11.86 -6.82
N GLY A 92 -0.45 -12.00 -8.13
CA GLY A 92 0.65 -11.32 -8.81
C GLY A 92 0.58 -9.80 -8.68
N LYS A 93 -0.60 -9.19 -8.86
CA LYS A 93 -0.79 -7.75 -8.68
C LYS A 93 -0.42 -7.28 -7.27
N VAL A 94 -0.75 -8.06 -6.24
CA VAL A 94 -0.38 -7.75 -4.86
C VAL A 94 1.14 -7.79 -4.68
N TRP A 95 1.82 -8.80 -5.22
CA TRP A 95 3.28 -8.89 -5.11
C TRP A 95 4.02 -7.80 -5.89
N PHE A 96 3.53 -7.38 -7.05
CA PHE A 96 4.06 -6.20 -7.74
C PHE A 96 3.94 -4.93 -6.89
N LEU A 97 2.85 -4.78 -6.12
CA LEU A 97 2.72 -3.67 -5.17
C LEU A 97 3.71 -3.80 -4.01
N VAL A 98 3.87 -5.00 -3.45
CA VAL A 98 4.86 -5.25 -2.38
C VAL A 98 6.26 -4.88 -2.83
N ASP A 99 6.66 -5.36 -4.00
CA ASP A 99 7.95 -5.09 -4.63
C ASP A 99 8.19 -3.59 -4.84
N SER A 100 7.23 -2.91 -5.48
CA SER A 100 7.30 -1.47 -5.70
C SER A 100 7.40 -0.65 -4.40
N ILE A 101 6.70 -1.07 -3.33
CA ILE A 101 6.78 -0.39 -2.04
C ILE A 101 8.13 -0.66 -1.38
N ASN A 102 8.63 -1.90 -1.41
CA ASN A 102 9.94 -2.26 -0.88
C ASN A 102 11.06 -1.45 -1.55
N ASP A 103 11.07 -1.38 -2.88
CA ASP A 103 12.05 -0.57 -3.62
C ASP A 103 12.02 0.90 -3.19
N SER A 104 10.82 1.45 -2.99
CA SER A 104 10.67 2.82 -2.52
C SER A 104 11.18 3.00 -1.09
N LEU A 105 10.93 2.06 -0.19
CA LEU A 105 11.40 2.10 1.18
C LEU A 105 12.93 2.01 1.25
N VAL A 106 13.52 1.09 0.49
CA VAL A 106 14.96 0.90 0.40
C VAL A 106 15.63 2.15 -0.15
N LYS A 107 15.11 2.72 -1.25
CA LYS A 107 15.63 3.97 -1.82
C LYS A 107 15.56 5.12 -0.81
N ALA A 108 14.43 5.28 -0.12
CA ALA A 108 14.29 6.32 0.91
C ALA A 108 15.31 6.17 2.05
N GLN A 109 15.66 4.94 2.43
CA GLN A 109 16.73 4.69 3.42
C GLN A 109 18.10 5.09 2.87
N PHE A 110 18.43 4.74 1.62
CA PHE A 110 19.68 5.16 0.98
C PHE A 110 19.80 6.68 0.88
N ASP A 111 18.73 7.37 0.49
CA ASP A 111 18.71 8.83 0.39
C ASP A 111 18.94 9.49 1.75
N ARG A 112 18.33 8.95 2.83
CA ARG A 112 18.55 9.41 4.20
C ARG A 112 20.00 9.20 4.66
N MET A 113 20.58 8.04 4.38
CA MET A 113 21.98 7.76 4.73
C MET A 113 22.94 8.69 3.98
N LYS A 114 22.65 8.98 2.71
CA LYS A 114 23.44 9.92 1.91
C LYS A 114 23.36 11.34 2.49
N ALA A 115 22.16 11.82 2.81
CA ALA A 115 21.99 13.14 3.43
C ALA A 115 22.71 13.25 4.78
N ALA A 116 22.65 12.21 5.62
CA ALA A 116 23.38 12.18 6.89
C ALA A 116 24.91 12.25 6.69
N LYS A 117 25.43 11.54 5.68
CA LYS A 117 26.86 11.58 5.33
C LYS A 117 27.30 12.95 4.84
N ASP A 118 26.50 13.59 3.98
CA ASP A 118 26.80 14.93 3.43
C ASP A 118 26.80 15.98 4.55
N THR A 119 25.84 15.90 5.49
CA THR A 119 25.77 16.78 6.67
C THR A 119 26.98 16.61 7.58
N THR A 120 27.47 15.37 7.74
CA THR A 120 28.65 15.08 8.57
C THR A 120 29.95 15.57 7.89
N SER A 121 30.06 15.40 6.57
CA SER A 121 31.20 15.91 5.77
C SER A 121 31.30 17.44 5.81
N ASP A 122 30.18 18.15 5.68
CA ASP A 122 30.14 19.62 5.75
C ASP A 122 30.47 20.14 7.16
N SER A 123 30.12 19.39 8.20
CA SER A 123 30.49 19.74 9.58
C SER A 123 31.97 19.50 9.89
N LEU A 124 32.60 18.49 9.29
CA LEU A 124 34.03 18.21 9.44
C LEU A 124 34.91 19.17 8.61
N ALA A 125 34.45 19.61 7.44
CA ALA A 125 35.16 20.57 6.59
C ALA A 125 35.21 22.01 7.17
N LYS A 126 34.34 22.32 8.15
CA LYS A 126 34.30 23.63 8.84
C LYS A 126 35.12 23.68 10.14
N LEU A 127 35.77 22.59 10.54
CA LEU A 127 36.70 22.63 11.68
C LEU A 127 38.00 23.32 11.25
N PRO A 128 38.43 24.41 11.91
CA PRO A 128 39.71 25.04 11.58
C PRO A 128 40.84 24.04 11.86
N SER A 129 41.64 23.76 10.83
CA SER A 129 42.89 23.03 10.97
C SER A 129 43.78 23.82 11.94
N LYS A 130 44.08 23.23 13.10
CA LYS A 130 45.16 23.72 13.97
C LYS A 130 46.51 23.43 13.35
#